data_AF-A0A5C8GGV6-F1
#
_entry.id   AF-A0A5C8GGV6-F1
#
_cell.length_a   1.000
_cell.length_b   1.000
_cell.length_c   1.000
_cell.angle_alpha   90.00
_cell.angle_beta   90.00
_cell.angle_gamma   90.00
#
_symmetry.space_group_name_H-M   'P 1'
#
loop_
_entity.id
_entity.type
_entity.pdbx_description
1 polymer ?
#
loop_
_entity_poly.entity_id
_entity_poly.type
_entity_poly.pdbx_seq_one_letter_code
_entity_poly.pdbx_strand_id
1 'polypeptide(L)'
;MRFNRYNLIEAVKNNDINKINSILKSGKADINSKDKYCETALMIASRKGNLEIVKLLVDNGADVNIKSDIGNTALMFASEYGQLDIVKYLVENGADINIKDDDGESALIHALEDSTKKEKSLEIVQYLIDNGADINTTNNYYGKTALMIASSEGHLEMVKLLVENGADVKAKDKDKDGWTALMWASCKGDLEIVKFLVESGADVNAKDKEGWSVLMEASYEGHLKVIKYLIENGKVNVNSKDDDGWNALMRASWRGYSEIVKYLVEKGADINIKNNDGKTALDLADSEEIKEVLRKTGAK
;
A
#
# COMPACT_ATOMS: atom_id res chain seq x y z
N MET A 1 -20.08 -44.78 -3.85
CA MET A 1 -19.17 -43.63 -4.05
C MET A 1 -18.80 -43.56 -5.52
N ARG A 2 -19.47 -42.70 -6.32
CA ARG A 2 -19.13 -42.54 -7.74
C ARG A 2 -17.94 -41.60 -7.83
N PHE A 3 -16.81 -42.12 -8.32
CA PHE A 3 -15.64 -41.32 -8.69
C PHE A 3 -16.06 -40.17 -9.62
N ASN A 4 -15.62 -38.97 -9.28
CA ASN A 4 -15.95 -37.72 -9.93
C ASN A 4 -15.32 -37.66 -11.34
N ARG A 5 -15.91 -38.37 -12.32
CA ARG A 5 -15.49 -38.39 -13.73
C ARG A 5 -15.56 -37.01 -14.42
N TYR A 6 -16.11 -35.99 -13.75
CA TYR A 6 -16.36 -34.65 -14.27
C TYR A 6 -15.75 -33.56 -13.38
N ASN A 7 -14.62 -33.87 -12.72
CA ASN A 7 -13.90 -32.89 -11.93
C ASN A 7 -13.10 -31.93 -12.84
N LEU A 8 -13.79 -30.91 -13.37
CA LEU A 8 -13.20 -29.86 -14.21
C LEU A 8 -12.02 -29.18 -13.49
N ILE A 9 -12.19 -28.88 -12.21
CA ILE A 9 -11.17 -28.21 -11.39
C ILE A 9 -9.88 -29.04 -11.30
N GLU A 10 -9.98 -30.35 -11.12
CA GLU A 10 -8.80 -31.23 -11.09
C GLU A 10 -8.10 -31.29 -12.45
N ALA A 11 -8.85 -31.30 -13.56
CA ALA A 11 -8.26 -31.22 -14.89
C ALA A 11 -7.51 -29.89 -15.11
N VAL A 12 -8.07 -28.77 -14.64
CA VAL A 12 -7.41 -27.45 -14.66
C VAL A 12 -6.17 -27.43 -13.76
N LYS A 13 -6.24 -27.98 -12.55
CA LYS A 13 -5.08 -28.08 -11.64
C LYS A 13 -3.93 -28.85 -12.28
N ASN A 14 -4.21 -29.87 -13.09
CA ASN A 14 -3.21 -30.67 -13.78
C ASN A 14 -2.83 -30.15 -15.18
N ASN A 15 -3.39 -29.01 -15.62
CA ASN A 15 -3.18 -28.46 -16.96
C ASN A 15 -3.53 -29.44 -18.10
N ASP A 16 -4.53 -30.32 -17.89
CA ASP A 16 -4.93 -31.35 -18.85
C ASP A 16 -6.01 -30.82 -19.81
N ILE A 17 -5.57 -30.10 -20.84
CA ILE A 17 -6.43 -29.45 -21.84
C ILE A 17 -7.36 -30.44 -22.54
N ASN A 18 -6.90 -31.67 -22.82
CA ASN A 18 -7.71 -32.69 -23.46
C ASN A 18 -8.88 -33.14 -22.58
N LYS A 19 -8.60 -33.35 -21.29
CA LYS A 19 -9.63 -33.70 -20.31
C LYS A 19 -10.58 -32.54 -20.05
N ILE A 20 -10.08 -31.30 -19.98
CA ILE A 20 -10.93 -30.09 -19.86
C ILE A 20 -11.90 -30.03 -21.04
N ASN A 21 -11.41 -30.12 -22.28
CA ASN A 21 -12.23 -30.12 -23.49
C ASN A 21 -13.28 -31.23 -23.50
N SER A 22 -12.89 -32.45 -23.10
CA SER A 22 -13.81 -33.59 -23.01
C SER A 22 -14.93 -33.36 -21.99
N ILE A 23 -14.59 -32.78 -20.82
CA ILE A 23 -15.55 -32.45 -19.76
C ILE A 23 -16.52 -31.35 -20.23
N LEU A 24 -16.00 -30.26 -20.81
CA LEU A 24 -16.82 -29.12 -21.28
C LEU A 24 -17.79 -29.57 -22.39
N LYS A 25 -17.30 -30.33 -23.40
CA LYS A 25 -18.14 -30.88 -24.48
C LYS A 25 -19.25 -31.81 -23.99
N SER A 26 -19.04 -32.47 -22.85
CA SER A 26 -20.06 -33.36 -22.29
C SER A 26 -21.29 -32.62 -21.75
N GLY A 27 -21.15 -31.32 -21.42
CA GLY A 27 -22.21 -30.49 -20.83
C GLY A 27 -22.65 -30.94 -19.42
N LYS A 28 -21.92 -31.88 -18.80
CA LYS A 28 -22.31 -32.49 -17.52
C LYS A 28 -21.65 -31.86 -16.30
N ALA A 29 -20.59 -31.09 -16.50
CA ALA A 29 -19.92 -30.36 -15.43
C ALA A 29 -20.50 -28.96 -15.32
N ASP A 30 -20.76 -28.53 -14.09
CA ASP A 30 -21.01 -27.12 -13.79
C ASP A 30 -19.67 -26.38 -13.87
N ILE A 31 -19.51 -25.55 -14.91
CA ILE A 31 -18.30 -24.77 -15.18
C ILE A 31 -17.97 -23.77 -14.06
N ASN A 32 -19.00 -23.37 -13.31
CA ASN A 32 -18.94 -22.41 -12.22
C ASN A 32 -18.90 -23.08 -10.84
N SER A 33 -18.79 -24.41 -10.81
CA SER A 33 -18.62 -25.15 -9.56
C SER A 33 -17.37 -24.70 -8.82
N LYS A 34 -17.47 -24.72 -7.50
CA LYS A 34 -16.42 -24.37 -6.54
C LYS A 34 -15.82 -25.64 -5.95
N ASP A 35 -14.51 -25.64 -5.70
CA ASP A 35 -13.89 -26.72 -4.92
C ASP A 35 -14.05 -26.51 -3.41
N LYS A 36 -13.36 -27.33 -2.60
CA LYS A 36 -13.40 -27.26 -1.14
C LYS A 36 -12.74 -26.02 -0.53
N TYR A 37 -12.01 -25.24 -1.33
CA TYR A 37 -11.45 -23.93 -0.98
C TYR A 37 -12.26 -22.81 -1.61
N CYS A 38 -13.42 -23.17 -2.18
CA CYS A 38 -14.34 -22.30 -2.86
C CYS A 38 -13.77 -21.50 -4.03
N GLU A 39 -12.77 -22.09 -4.69
CA GLU A 39 -12.22 -21.57 -5.93
C GLU A 39 -12.92 -22.22 -7.14
N THR A 40 -13.21 -21.41 -8.16
CA THR A 40 -13.67 -21.92 -9.45
C THR A 40 -12.50 -22.40 -10.30
N ALA A 41 -12.80 -23.17 -11.35
CA ALA A 41 -11.81 -23.54 -12.36
C ALA A 41 -11.12 -22.31 -12.98
N LEU A 42 -11.87 -21.23 -13.19
CA LEU A 42 -11.37 -19.97 -13.75
C LEU A 42 -10.37 -19.28 -12.81
N MET A 43 -10.68 -19.17 -11.52
CA MET A 43 -9.76 -18.60 -10.51
C MET A 43 -8.42 -19.33 -10.48
N ILE A 44 -8.45 -20.67 -10.50
CA ILE A 44 -7.23 -21.50 -10.47
C ILE A 44 -6.42 -21.31 -11.75
N ALA A 45 -7.06 -21.26 -12.92
CA ALA A 45 -6.39 -21.01 -14.19
C ALA A 45 -5.75 -19.62 -14.23
N SER A 46 -6.48 -18.60 -13.74
CA SER A 46 -6.00 -17.22 -13.62
C SER A 46 -4.77 -17.11 -12.74
N ARG A 47 -4.82 -17.64 -11.51
CA ARG A 47 -3.67 -17.67 -10.58
C ARG A 47 -2.45 -18.34 -11.20
N LYS A 48 -2.65 -19.45 -11.92
CA LYS A 48 -1.57 -20.23 -12.54
C LYS A 48 -0.98 -19.59 -13.80
N GLY A 49 -1.59 -18.54 -14.35
CA GLY A 49 -1.12 -17.92 -15.60
C GLY A 49 -1.45 -18.72 -16.86
N ASN A 50 -2.41 -19.65 -16.81
CA ASN A 50 -2.75 -20.50 -17.94
C ASN A 50 -3.80 -19.83 -18.85
N LEU A 51 -3.36 -18.86 -19.68
CA LEU A 51 -4.26 -18.08 -20.55
C LEU A 51 -5.11 -18.96 -21.48
N GLU A 52 -4.57 -20.04 -22.03
CA GLU A 52 -5.32 -20.95 -22.90
C GLU A 52 -6.52 -21.59 -22.17
N ILE A 53 -6.33 -22.00 -20.91
CA ILE A 53 -7.41 -22.55 -20.09
C ILE A 53 -8.40 -21.46 -19.71
N VAL A 54 -7.93 -20.26 -19.36
CA VAL A 54 -8.83 -19.12 -19.08
C VAL A 54 -9.75 -18.84 -20.26
N LYS A 55 -9.18 -18.73 -21.48
CA LYS A 55 -9.95 -18.52 -22.71
C LYS A 55 -10.97 -19.62 -22.92
N LEU A 56 -10.52 -20.87 -22.84
CA LEU A 56 -11.40 -22.04 -23.00
C LEU A 56 -12.57 -22.05 -22.01
N LEU A 57 -12.34 -21.68 -20.74
CA LEU A 57 -13.39 -21.62 -19.73
C LEU A 57 -14.39 -20.49 -20.01
N VAL A 58 -13.90 -19.28 -20.30
CA VAL A 58 -14.76 -18.11 -20.58
C VAL A 58 -15.57 -18.32 -21.86
N ASP A 59 -14.97 -18.86 -22.93
CA ASP A 59 -15.65 -19.19 -24.19
C ASP A 59 -16.77 -20.24 -24.02
N ASN A 60 -16.70 -21.04 -22.96
CA ASN A 60 -17.72 -22.04 -22.60
C ASN A 60 -18.69 -21.55 -21.50
N GLY A 61 -18.70 -20.24 -21.20
CA GLY A 61 -19.68 -19.62 -20.31
C GLY A 61 -19.31 -19.61 -18.82
N ALA A 62 -18.03 -19.69 -18.49
CA ALA A 62 -17.59 -19.42 -17.10
C ALA A 62 -17.93 -17.98 -16.72
N ASP A 63 -18.54 -17.79 -15.54
CA ASP A 63 -18.81 -16.47 -14.99
C ASP A 63 -17.52 -15.88 -14.39
N VAL A 64 -17.07 -14.78 -14.99
CA VAL A 64 -15.82 -14.09 -14.64
C VAL A 64 -15.87 -13.37 -13.29
N ASN A 65 -17.06 -13.13 -12.74
CA ASN A 65 -17.29 -12.31 -11.54
C ASN A 65 -17.64 -13.14 -10.29
N ILE A 66 -17.55 -14.47 -10.35
CA ILE A 66 -17.73 -15.30 -9.15
C ILE A 66 -16.69 -14.91 -8.11
N LYS A 67 -17.14 -14.76 -6.87
CA LYS A 67 -16.31 -14.57 -5.69
C LYS A 67 -15.98 -15.89 -5.01
N SER A 68 -14.77 -16.03 -4.49
CA SER A 68 -14.38 -17.13 -3.59
C SER A 68 -15.01 -16.94 -2.21
N ASP A 69 -14.62 -17.76 -1.22
CA ASP A 69 -15.12 -17.61 0.16
C ASP A 69 -14.58 -16.39 0.89
N ILE A 70 -13.46 -15.83 0.41
CA ILE A 70 -12.87 -14.59 0.93
C ILE A 70 -13.17 -13.40 0.01
N GLY A 71 -14.18 -13.52 -0.86
CA GLY A 71 -14.60 -12.46 -1.76
C GLY A 71 -13.77 -12.28 -3.03
N ASN A 72 -12.68 -13.04 -3.21
CA ASN A 72 -11.73 -12.87 -4.31
C ASN A 72 -12.28 -13.35 -5.67
N THR A 73 -12.01 -12.62 -6.76
CA THR A 73 -12.43 -12.97 -8.13
C THR A 73 -11.27 -13.52 -8.97
N ALA A 74 -11.58 -14.05 -10.16
CA ALA A 74 -10.54 -14.47 -11.11
C ALA A 74 -9.62 -13.31 -11.55
N LEU A 75 -10.15 -12.08 -11.61
CA LEU A 75 -9.39 -10.87 -11.94
C LEU A 75 -8.39 -10.50 -10.83
N MET A 76 -8.79 -10.64 -9.56
CA MET A 76 -7.92 -10.39 -8.40
C MET A 76 -6.74 -11.36 -8.38
N PHE A 77 -7.00 -12.66 -8.53
CA PHE A 77 -5.93 -13.65 -8.65
C PHE A 77 -5.01 -13.43 -9.87
N ALA A 78 -5.56 -12.99 -11.01
CA ALA A 78 -4.70 -12.65 -12.15
C ALA A 78 -3.80 -11.44 -11.85
N SER A 79 -4.33 -10.45 -11.12
CA SER A 79 -3.65 -9.21 -10.78
C SER A 79 -2.53 -9.45 -9.75
N GLU A 80 -2.83 -10.13 -8.64
CA GLU A 80 -1.87 -10.51 -7.58
C GLU A 80 -0.69 -11.31 -8.16
N TYR A 81 -0.98 -12.27 -9.06
CA TYR A 81 0.05 -13.15 -9.59
C TYR A 81 0.79 -12.56 -10.81
N GLY A 82 0.49 -11.34 -11.23
CA GLY A 82 1.19 -10.66 -12.32
C GLY A 82 0.87 -11.22 -13.70
N GLN A 83 -0.37 -11.66 -13.93
CA GLN A 83 -0.80 -12.32 -15.18
C GLN A 83 -1.47 -11.31 -16.12
N LEU A 84 -0.70 -10.36 -16.65
CA LEU A 84 -1.22 -9.23 -17.44
C LEU A 84 -2.14 -9.65 -18.59
N ASP A 85 -1.77 -10.67 -19.38
CA ASP A 85 -2.60 -11.12 -20.51
C ASP A 85 -3.95 -11.69 -20.05
N ILE A 86 -4.00 -12.29 -18.87
CA ILE A 86 -5.23 -12.79 -18.26
C ILE A 86 -6.06 -11.63 -17.70
N VAL A 87 -5.42 -10.65 -17.05
CA VAL A 87 -6.09 -9.42 -16.58
C VAL A 87 -6.81 -8.74 -17.75
N LYS A 88 -6.08 -8.49 -18.86
CA LYS A 88 -6.63 -7.88 -20.08
C LYS A 88 -7.81 -8.69 -20.61
N TYR A 89 -7.62 -9.99 -20.77
CA TYR A 89 -8.66 -10.87 -21.29
C TYR A 89 -9.92 -10.89 -20.42
N LEU A 90 -9.79 -10.96 -19.09
CA LEU A 90 -10.93 -10.98 -18.17
C LEU A 90 -11.70 -9.66 -18.22
N VAL A 91 -11.00 -8.52 -18.23
CA VAL A 91 -11.64 -7.19 -18.35
C VAL A 91 -12.38 -7.06 -19.68
N GLU A 92 -11.76 -7.45 -20.79
CA GLU A 92 -12.40 -7.47 -22.13
C GLU A 92 -13.64 -8.37 -22.20
N ASN A 93 -13.75 -9.35 -21.31
CA ASN A 93 -14.88 -10.29 -21.21
C ASN A 93 -15.82 -9.97 -20.02
N GLY A 94 -15.82 -8.73 -19.53
CA GLY A 94 -16.84 -8.24 -18.59
C GLY A 94 -16.56 -8.52 -17.12
N ALA A 95 -15.29 -8.75 -16.75
CA ALA A 95 -14.91 -8.74 -15.34
C ALA A 95 -15.12 -7.34 -14.75
N ASP A 96 -15.84 -7.25 -13.62
CA ASP A 96 -16.03 -6.01 -12.89
C ASP A 96 -14.75 -5.69 -12.09
N ILE A 97 -14.02 -4.68 -12.56
CA ILE A 97 -12.74 -4.22 -12.03
C ILE A 97 -12.84 -3.74 -10.57
N ASN A 98 -14.02 -3.26 -10.15
CA ASN A 98 -14.21 -2.59 -8.87
C ASN A 98 -14.87 -3.50 -7.83
N ILE A 99 -15.04 -4.79 -8.11
CA ILE A 99 -15.36 -5.76 -7.07
C ILE A 99 -14.31 -5.67 -5.97
N LYS A 100 -14.78 -5.69 -4.72
CA LYS A 100 -13.95 -5.80 -3.52
C LYS A 100 -14.10 -7.15 -2.89
N ASP A 101 -13.01 -7.70 -2.39
CA ASP A 101 -13.00 -8.90 -1.58
C ASP A 101 -13.48 -8.59 -0.14
N ASP A 102 -13.38 -9.56 0.77
CA ASP A 102 -13.87 -9.39 2.14
C ASP A 102 -12.99 -8.42 2.96
N ASP A 103 -11.72 -8.26 2.57
CA ASP A 103 -10.78 -7.29 3.12
C ASP A 103 -10.91 -5.91 2.44
N GLY A 104 -11.89 -5.73 1.55
CA GLY A 104 -12.17 -4.47 0.88
C GLY A 104 -11.20 -4.15 -0.26
N GLU A 105 -10.38 -5.12 -0.66
CA GLU A 105 -9.34 -4.98 -1.67
C GLU A 105 -9.92 -5.25 -3.06
N SER A 106 -9.61 -4.39 -4.02
CA SER A 106 -9.96 -4.59 -5.43
C SER A 106 -8.79 -5.20 -6.20
N ALA A 107 -9.00 -5.56 -7.46
CA ALA A 107 -7.93 -6.02 -8.33
C ALA A 107 -6.73 -5.05 -8.40
N LEU A 108 -6.99 -3.73 -8.26
CA LEU A 108 -5.96 -2.69 -8.19
C LEU A 108 -5.04 -2.86 -6.97
N ILE A 109 -5.61 -3.19 -5.81
CA ILE A 109 -4.85 -3.37 -4.55
C ILE A 109 -4.08 -4.69 -4.59
N HIS A 110 -4.72 -5.78 -5.03
CA HIS A 110 -4.06 -7.07 -5.21
C HIS A 110 -2.84 -7.00 -6.14
N ALA A 111 -2.89 -6.17 -7.18
CA ALA A 111 -1.75 -5.96 -8.06
C ALA A 111 -0.48 -5.42 -7.35
N LEU A 112 -0.61 -4.90 -6.13
CA LEU A 112 0.49 -4.34 -5.33
C LEU A 112 1.11 -5.34 -4.34
N GLU A 113 0.46 -6.47 -4.03
CA GLU A 113 0.89 -7.36 -2.93
C GLU A 113 2.20 -8.14 -3.20
N ASP A 114 2.50 -8.45 -4.47
CA ASP A 114 3.71 -9.19 -4.84
C ASP A 114 4.85 -8.25 -5.28
N SER A 115 5.67 -7.83 -4.32
CA SER A 115 6.83 -6.95 -4.54
C SER A 115 7.91 -7.55 -5.46
N THR A 116 7.83 -8.83 -5.82
CA THR A 116 8.81 -9.50 -6.69
C THR A 116 8.57 -9.24 -8.19
N LYS A 117 7.42 -8.69 -8.57
CA LYS A 117 6.99 -8.52 -9.98
C LYS A 117 6.74 -7.06 -10.36
N LYS A 118 7.65 -6.17 -9.98
CA LYS A 118 7.48 -4.70 -10.10
C LYS A 118 7.07 -4.24 -11.51
N GLU A 119 7.68 -4.74 -12.57
CA GLU A 119 7.36 -4.34 -13.95
C GLU A 119 5.93 -4.75 -14.35
N LYS A 120 5.55 -6.01 -14.09
CA LYS A 120 4.22 -6.51 -14.44
C LYS A 120 3.13 -5.87 -13.58
N SER A 121 3.43 -5.59 -12.31
CA SER A 121 2.53 -4.87 -11.41
C SER A 121 2.21 -3.47 -11.95
N LEU A 122 3.22 -2.72 -12.41
CA LEU A 122 3.03 -1.40 -13.04
C LEU A 122 2.11 -1.47 -14.27
N GLU A 123 2.34 -2.43 -15.17
CA GLU A 123 1.52 -2.60 -16.37
C GLU A 123 0.08 -2.98 -16.04
N ILE A 124 -0.13 -3.85 -15.04
CA ILE A 124 -1.46 -4.25 -14.58
C ILE A 124 -2.18 -3.07 -13.94
N VAL A 125 -1.53 -2.34 -13.04
CA VAL A 125 -2.11 -1.17 -12.37
C VAL A 125 -2.51 -0.11 -13.39
N GLN A 126 -1.62 0.22 -14.34
CA GLN A 126 -1.96 1.18 -15.40
C GLN A 126 -3.15 0.71 -16.23
N TYR A 127 -3.17 -0.56 -16.64
CA TYR A 127 -4.28 -1.10 -17.42
C TYR A 127 -5.61 -1.07 -16.65
N LEU A 128 -5.60 -1.42 -15.36
CA LEU A 128 -6.80 -1.39 -14.52
C LEU A 128 -7.33 0.05 -14.38
N ILE A 129 -6.46 1.03 -14.16
CA ILE A 129 -6.81 2.45 -14.09
C ILE A 129 -7.39 2.94 -15.42
N ASP A 130 -6.75 2.63 -16.54
CA ASP A 130 -7.22 2.99 -17.89
C ASP A 130 -8.62 2.45 -18.20
N ASN A 131 -9.00 1.35 -17.55
CA ASN A 131 -10.30 0.69 -17.71
C ASN A 131 -11.28 1.00 -16.55
N GLY A 132 -11.01 2.01 -15.74
CA GLY A 132 -11.96 2.55 -14.76
C GLY A 132 -11.88 1.94 -13.36
N ALA A 133 -10.72 1.39 -12.96
CA ALA A 133 -10.47 1.09 -11.56
C ALA A 133 -10.57 2.36 -10.70
N ASP A 134 -11.24 2.25 -9.55
CA ASP A 134 -11.22 3.31 -8.53
C ASP A 134 -9.83 3.40 -7.90
N ILE A 135 -9.04 4.36 -8.37
CA ILE A 135 -7.67 4.61 -7.90
C ILE A 135 -7.59 4.99 -6.41
N ASN A 136 -8.68 5.49 -5.84
CA ASN A 136 -8.77 5.93 -4.46
C ASN A 136 -9.51 4.91 -3.57
N THR A 137 -9.70 3.69 -4.07
CA THR A 137 -10.24 2.58 -3.26
C THR A 137 -9.37 2.35 -2.03
N THR A 138 -10.03 2.02 -0.91
CA THR A 138 -9.37 1.67 0.35
C THR A 138 -9.67 0.23 0.75
N ASN A 139 -8.69 -0.46 1.31
CA ASN A 139 -8.91 -1.71 2.04
C ASN A 139 -9.59 -1.49 3.39
N ASN A 140 -10.15 -2.54 3.99
CA ASN A 140 -10.92 -2.48 5.24
C ASN A 140 -9.99 -2.47 6.47
N TYR A 141 -8.87 -3.20 6.44
CA TYR A 141 -8.06 -3.42 7.64
C TYR A 141 -7.30 -2.16 8.11
N TYR A 142 -6.80 -1.34 7.19
CA TYR A 142 -6.15 -0.08 7.55
C TYR A 142 -6.85 1.14 6.95
N GLY A 143 -7.72 0.96 5.95
CA GLY A 143 -8.21 2.08 5.15
C GLY A 143 -7.15 2.62 4.19
N LYS A 144 -6.15 1.81 3.82
CA LYS A 144 -5.05 2.23 2.95
C LYS A 144 -5.49 2.30 1.50
N THR A 145 -5.08 3.36 0.81
CA THR A 145 -5.16 3.48 -0.65
C THR A 145 -3.97 2.78 -1.32
N ALA A 146 -4.07 2.53 -2.62
CA ALA A 146 -2.96 2.06 -3.45
C ALA A 146 -1.69 2.93 -3.27
N LEU A 147 -1.87 4.26 -3.21
CA LEU A 147 -0.78 5.22 -3.04
C LEU A 147 -0.07 5.05 -1.69
N MET A 148 -0.83 4.77 -0.61
CA MET A 148 -0.26 4.53 0.72
C MET A 148 0.51 3.21 0.78
N ILE A 149 -0.02 2.15 0.15
CA ILE A 149 0.66 0.85 0.06
C ILE A 149 2.01 1.03 -0.66
N ALA A 150 1.98 1.60 -1.87
CA ALA A 150 3.19 1.84 -2.67
C ALA A 150 4.23 2.72 -1.94
N SER A 151 3.77 3.74 -1.20
CA SER A 151 4.65 4.59 -0.40
C SER A 151 5.26 3.87 0.80
N SER A 152 4.51 2.96 1.43
CA SER A 152 4.99 2.16 2.57
C SER A 152 5.98 1.05 2.18
N GLU A 153 5.97 0.65 0.91
CA GLU A 153 6.86 -0.36 0.33
C GLU A 153 8.09 0.22 -0.40
N GLY A 154 8.19 1.56 -0.50
CA GLY A 154 9.31 2.21 -1.19
C GLY A 154 9.25 2.08 -2.72
N HIS A 155 8.07 1.89 -3.30
CA HIS A 155 7.88 1.66 -4.73
C HIS A 155 7.69 2.97 -5.51
N LEU A 156 8.78 3.73 -5.70
CA LEU A 156 8.75 5.08 -6.32
C LEU A 156 8.02 5.14 -7.67
N GLU A 157 8.31 4.23 -8.60
CA GLU A 157 7.66 4.27 -9.93
C GLU A 157 6.15 3.99 -9.85
N MET A 158 5.71 3.17 -8.89
CA MET A 158 4.28 2.95 -8.64
C MET A 158 3.64 4.17 -8.00
N VAL A 159 4.34 4.85 -7.08
CA VAL A 159 3.89 6.13 -6.52
C VAL A 159 3.69 7.16 -7.64
N LYS A 160 4.66 7.30 -8.55
CA LYS A 160 4.55 8.21 -9.70
C LYS A 160 3.34 7.88 -10.56
N LEU A 161 3.22 6.62 -10.98
CA LEU A 161 2.11 6.13 -11.78
C LEU A 161 0.75 6.49 -11.16
N LEU A 162 0.57 6.19 -9.86
CA LEU A 162 -0.69 6.44 -9.17
C LEU A 162 -1.01 7.94 -9.07
N VAL A 163 -0.03 8.77 -8.73
CA VAL A 163 -0.23 10.22 -8.62
C VAL A 163 -0.50 10.87 -9.98
N GLU A 164 0.24 10.48 -11.02
CA GLU A 164 0.06 10.98 -12.38
C GLU A 164 -1.32 10.62 -12.96
N ASN A 165 -1.91 9.52 -12.48
CA ASN A 165 -3.27 9.08 -12.82
C ASN A 165 -4.36 9.59 -11.84
N GLY A 166 -4.03 10.50 -10.92
CA GLY A 166 -5.02 11.21 -10.09
C GLY A 166 -5.34 10.58 -8.73
N ALA A 167 -4.43 9.78 -8.17
CA ALA A 167 -4.55 9.36 -6.77
C ALA A 167 -4.53 10.57 -5.82
N ASP A 168 -5.39 10.55 -4.79
CA ASP A 168 -5.46 11.62 -3.79
C ASP A 168 -4.24 11.56 -2.85
N VAL A 169 -3.28 12.45 -3.09
CA VAL A 169 -2.05 12.59 -2.28
C VAL A 169 -2.31 13.04 -0.84
N LYS A 170 -3.53 13.55 -0.53
CA LYS A 170 -3.93 14.02 0.80
C LYS A 170 -4.87 13.05 1.52
N ALA A 171 -5.21 11.92 0.89
CA ALA A 171 -6.00 10.90 1.52
C ALA A 171 -5.37 10.46 2.85
N LYS A 172 -6.22 10.12 3.81
CA LYS A 172 -5.82 9.59 5.11
C LYS A 172 -6.40 8.19 5.28
N ASP A 173 -5.61 7.30 5.86
CA ASP A 173 -6.11 5.98 6.21
C ASP A 173 -7.17 6.07 7.33
N LYS A 174 -8.10 5.10 7.37
CA LYS A 174 -9.31 5.21 8.19
C LYS A 174 -9.12 4.59 9.57
N ASP A 175 -8.32 3.55 9.69
CA ASP A 175 -8.53 2.62 10.78
C ASP A 175 -7.81 3.02 12.07
N LYS A 176 -6.54 3.50 12.02
CA LYS A 176 -5.81 3.74 13.29
C LYS A 176 -5.20 5.12 13.43
N ASP A 177 -4.43 5.59 12.46
CA ASP A 177 -3.64 6.79 12.73
C ASP A 177 -3.97 7.94 11.79
N GLY A 178 -4.75 7.75 10.72
CA GLY A 178 -5.04 8.87 9.80
C GLY A 178 -3.79 9.27 9.02
N TRP A 179 -2.94 8.29 8.70
CA TRP A 179 -1.68 8.50 8.00
C TRP A 179 -1.91 8.81 6.54
N THR A 180 -1.09 9.71 6.01
CA THR A 180 -1.01 10.01 4.57
C THR A 180 0.09 9.18 3.91
N ALA A 181 0.10 9.12 2.58
CA ALA A 181 1.20 8.53 1.82
C ALA A 181 2.58 9.15 2.18
N LEU A 182 2.60 10.47 2.44
CA LEU A 182 3.80 11.19 2.83
C LEU A 182 4.31 10.77 4.22
N MET A 183 3.41 10.45 5.16
CA MET A 183 3.77 9.93 6.48
C MET A 183 4.40 8.55 6.36
N TRP A 184 3.80 7.64 5.58
CA TRP A 184 4.38 6.32 5.30
C TRP A 184 5.79 6.43 4.70
N ALA A 185 5.98 7.24 3.66
CA ALA A 185 7.29 7.44 3.04
C ALA A 185 8.33 8.06 4.00
N SER A 186 7.89 9.01 4.84
CA SER A 186 8.77 9.68 5.80
C SER A 186 9.19 8.77 6.96
N CYS A 187 8.29 7.91 7.44
CA CYS A 187 8.58 6.87 8.44
C CYS A 187 9.55 5.81 7.87
N LYS A 188 9.47 5.48 6.58
CA LYS A 188 10.42 4.58 5.91
C LYS A 188 11.75 5.21 5.53
N GLY A 189 11.83 6.54 5.48
CA GLY A 189 13.04 7.27 5.13
C GLY A 189 13.29 7.38 3.62
N ASP A 190 12.28 7.08 2.81
CA ASP A 190 12.37 7.07 1.34
C ASP A 190 12.33 8.49 0.77
N LEU A 191 13.48 9.15 0.80
CA LEU A 191 13.63 10.56 0.41
C LEU A 191 13.08 10.87 -0.99
N GLU A 192 13.26 9.98 -1.96
CA GLU A 192 12.80 10.23 -3.34
C GLU A 192 11.27 10.20 -3.45
N ILE A 193 10.59 9.33 -2.68
CA ILE A 193 9.12 9.33 -2.60
C ILE A 193 8.64 10.57 -1.85
N VAL A 194 9.29 10.93 -0.75
CA VAL A 194 8.99 12.17 0.00
C VAL A 194 9.06 13.38 -0.93
N LYS A 195 10.14 13.53 -1.70
CA LYS A 195 10.31 14.64 -2.66
C LYS A 195 9.16 14.69 -3.65
N PHE A 196 8.89 13.57 -4.30
CA PHE A 196 7.86 13.48 -5.32
C PHE A 196 6.46 13.79 -4.76
N LEU A 197 6.10 13.25 -3.60
CA LEU A 197 4.80 13.54 -2.96
C LEU A 197 4.66 15.00 -2.57
N VAL A 198 5.71 15.63 -2.04
CA VAL A 198 5.71 17.06 -1.69
C VAL A 198 5.57 17.93 -2.94
N GLU A 199 6.31 17.62 -4.00
CA GLU A 199 6.18 18.28 -5.31
C GLU A 199 4.78 18.11 -5.92
N SER A 200 4.13 16.98 -5.63
CA SER A 200 2.75 16.67 -6.04
C SER A 200 1.67 17.26 -5.12
N GLY A 201 2.06 18.06 -4.12
CA GLY A 201 1.12 18.80 -3.28
C GLY A 201 0.62 18.07 -2.03
N ALA A 202 1.31 17.02 -1.58
CA ALA A 202 1.06 16.41 -0.27
C ALA A 202 1.24 17.43 0.86
N ASP A 203 0.41 17.31 1.91
CA ASP A 203 0.49 18.21 3.07
C ASP A 203 1.60 17.77 4.03
N VAL A 204 2.74 18.47 3.97
CA VAL A 204 3.88 18.31 4.87
C VAL A 204 3.59 18.60 6.34
N ASN A 205 2.51 19.35 6.63
CA ASN A 205 2.05 19.63 7.99
C ASN A 205 0.89 18.71 8.39
N ALA A 206 0.59 17.68 7.59
CA ALA A 206 -0.41 16.68 7.94
C ALA A 206 -0.10 16.10 9.32
N LYS A 207 -1.18 15.91 10.07
CA LYS A 207 -1.18 15.25 11.35
C LYS A 207 -2.05 14.01 11.33
N ASP A 208 -1.59 13.02 12.05
CA ASP A 208 -2.28 11.79 12.33
C ASP A 208 -3.34 12.02 13.43
N LYS A 209 -4.03 10.98 13.89
CA LYS A 209 -5.12 11.08 14.90
C LYS A 209 -4.61 11.39 16.30
N GLU A 210 -3.33 11.14 16.59
CA GLU A 210 -2.66 11.48 17.85
C GLU A 210 -1.91 12.82 17.74
N GLY A 211 -2.00 13.50 16.59
CA GLY A 211 -1.38 14.79 16.34
C GLY A 211 0.09 14.70 15.87
N TRP A 212 0.62 13.50 15.61
CA TRP A 212 1.97 13.33 15.09
C TRP A 212 2.07 13.91 13.69
N SER A 213 3.11 14.71 13.45
CA SER A 213 3.37 15.29 12.14
C SER A 213 4.35 14.45 11.33
N VAL A 214 4.39 14.67 10.02
CA VAL A 214 5.39 14.06 9.10
C VAL A 214 6.82 14.24 9.63
N LEU A 215 7.14 15.42 10.18
CA LEU A 215 8.45 15.71 10.75
C LEU A 215 8.73 14.92 12.04
N MET A 216 7.70 14.66 12.86
CA MET A 216 7.84 13.83 14.07
C MET A 216 8.13 12.38 13.70
N GLU A 217 7.43 11.82 12.71
CA GLU A 217 7.68 10.46 12.22
C GLU A 217 9.13 10.28 11.74
N ALA A 218 9.58 11.17 10.86
CA ALA A 218 10.96 11.14 10.36
C ALA A 218 12.00 11.32 11.49
N SER A 219 11.69 12.12 12.51
CA SER A 219 12.57 12.35 13.67
C SER A 219 12.60 11.18 14.63
N TYR A 220 11.46 10.52 14.82
CA TYR A 220 11.35 9.32 15.64
C TYR A 220 12.07 8.13 15.01
N GLU A 221 12.05 8.01 13.68
CA GLU A 221 12.75 6.91 12.98
C GLU A 221 14.19 7.22 12.54
N GLY A 222 14.67 8.44 12.76
CA GLY A 222 16.08 8.77 12.56
C GLY A 222 16.46 9.18 11.13
N HIS A 223 15.49 9.60 10.31
CA HIS A 223 15.67 9.87 8.89
C HIS A 223 16.14 11.30 8.60
N LEU A 224 17.39 11.61 8.98
CA LEU A 224 17.97 12.96 8.85
C LEU A 224 17.82 13.58 7.44
N LYS A 225 17.97 12.79 6.37
CA LYS A 225 17.84 13.30 4.99
C LYS A 225 16.42 13.77 4.68
N VAL A 226 15.41 13.04 5.15
CA VAL A 226 13.99 13.42 5.02
C VAL A 226 13.72 14.69 5.83
N ILE A 227 14.20 14.75 7.08
CA ILE A 227 14.07 15.93 7.96
C ILE A 227 14.65 17.18 7.30
N LYS A 228 15.87 17.09 6.76
CA LYS A 228 16.52 18.20 6.03
C LYS A 228 15.65 18.69 4.89
N TYR A 229 15.17 17.78 4.06
CA TYR A 229 14.32 18.12 2.92
C TYR A 229 12.99 18.78 3.36
N LEU A 230 12.30 18.22 4.35
CA LEU A 230 11.03 18.75 4.87
C LEU A 230 11.20 20.17 5.44
N ILE A 231 12.28 20.45 6.16
CA ILE A 231 12.55 21.78 6.72
C ILE A 231 12.93 22.79 5.64
N GLU A 232 13.78 22.41 4.70
CA GLU A 232 14.29 23.32 3.67
C GLU A 232 13.26 23.62 2.58
N ASN A 233 12.38 22.68 2.25
CA ASN A 233 11.46 22.78 1.11
C ASN A 233 9.98 22.70 1.49
N GLY A 234 9.63 22.07 2.62
CA GLY A 234 8.25 21.81 3.01
C GLY A 234 7.55 22.94 3.77
N LYS A 235 8.25 23.97 4.26
CA LYS A 235 7.66 24.97 5.19
C LYS A 235 6.97 24.30 6.40
N VAL A 236 7.63 23.28 6.97
CA VAL A 236 7.12 22.58 8.15
C VAL A 236 7.23 23.43 9.41
N ASN A 237 6.25 23.32 10.31
CA ASN A 237 6.38 23.87 11.66
C ASN A 237 7.25 22.95 12.54
N VAL A 238 8.54 23.30 12.67
CA VAL A 238 9.52 22.57 13.49
C VAL A 238 9.11 22.42 14.97
N ASN A 239 8.29 23.36 15.47
CA ASN A 239 7.83 23.40 16.86
C ASN A 239 6.40 22.89 17.06
N SER A 240 5.81 22.27 16.02
CA SER A 240 4.49 21.63 16.18
C SER A 240 4.56 20.58 17.29
N LYS A 241 3.44 20.46 18.02
CA LYS A 241 3.24 19.44 19.05
C LYS A 241 2.14 18.46 18.64
N ASP A 242 2.27 17.23 19.07
CA ASP A 242 1.19 16.25 19.08
C ASP A 242 0.30 16.44 20.32
N ASP A 243 -0.66 15.53 20.51
CA ASP A 243 -1.68 15.64 21.57
C ASP A 243 -1.08 15.45 22.98
N ASP A 244 0.04 14.73 23.09
CA ASP A 244 0.82 14.57 24.32
C ASP A 244 1.80 15.72 24.56
N GLY A 245 1.82 16.71 23.66
CA GLY A 245 2.71 17.86 23.74
C GLY A 245 4.14 17.57 23.30
N TRP A 246 4.42 16.41 22.70
CA TRP A 246 5.73 16.07 22.16
C TRP A 246 5.95 16.76 20.81
N ASN A 247 7.21 17.12 20.53
CA ASN A 247 7.64 17.66 19.25
C ASN A 247 8.75 16.81 18.63
N ALA A 248 9.13 17.12 17.39
CA ALA A 248 10.18 16.42 16.65
C ALA A 248 11.52 16.37 17.41
N LEU A 249 11.90 17.45 18.11
CA LEU A 249 13.12 17.52 18.90
C LEU A 249 13.09 16.53 20.08
N MET A 250 11.97 16.45 20.81
CA MET A 250 11.79 15.48 21.90
C MET A 250 11.87 14.03 21.40
N ARG A 251 11.24 13.72 20.26
CA ARG A 251 11.29 12.38 19.65
C ARG A 251 12.74 11.99 19.31
N ALA A 252 13.49 12.89 18.66
CA ALA A 252 14.90 12.66 18.33
C ALA A 252 15.81 12.56 19.57
N SER A 253 15.59 13.39 20.59
CA SER A 253 16.33 13.34 21.86
C SER A 253 16.10 12.04 22.61
N TRP A 254 14.85 11.56 22.67
CA TRP A 254 14.48 10.31 23.33
C TRP A 254 15.02 9.08 22.60
N ARG A 255 15.10 9.13 21.27
CA ARG A 255 15.64 8.04 20.44
C ARG A 255 17.16 8.05 20.31
N GLY A 256 17.86 9.06 20.85
CA GLY A 256 19.32 9.12 20.84
C GLY A 256 19.95 9.67 19.54
N TYR A 257 19.20 10.37 18.69
CA TYR A 257 19.71 10.85 17.41
C TYR A 257 20.39 12.23 17.50
N SER A 258 21.63 12.26 17.98
CA SER A 258 22.40 13.50 18.23
C SER A 258 22.52 14.42 17.00
N GLU A 259 22.74 13.87 15.80
CA GLU A 259 22.83 14.66 14.56
C GLU A 259 21.50 15.31 14.17
N ILE A 260 20.37 14.63 14.44
CA ILE A 260 19.04 15.20 14.21
C ILE A 260 18.75 16.29 15.24
N VAL A 261 19.09 16.06 16.52
CA VAL A 261 18.95 17.07 17.57
C VAL A 261 19.74 18.33 17.21
N LYS A 262 21.02 18.20 16.82
CA LYS A 262 21.87 19.32 16.39
C LYS A 262 21.21 20.09 15.24
N TYR A 263 20.73 19.38 14.22
CA TYR A 263 20.11 20.00 13.05
C TYR A 263 18.78 20.69 13.39
N LEU A 264 17.89 20.05 14.16
CA LEU A 264 16.61 20.64 14.56
C LEU A 264 16.82 21.94 15.36
N VAL A 265 17.79 21.95 16.29
CA VAL A 265 18.13 23.16 17.05
C VAL A 265 18.72 24.25 16.16
N GLU A 266 19.60 23.90 15.21
CA GLU A 266 20.12 24.85 14.20
C GLU A 266 18.97 25.50 13.40
N LYS A 267 17.92 24.72 13.11
CA LYS A 267 16.72 25.19 12.38
C LYS A 267 15.64 25.82 13.27
N GLY A 268 15.97 26.14 14.52
CA GLY A 268 15.09 26.93 15.40
C GLY A 268 14.06 26.11 16.18
N ALA A 269 14.31 24.82 16.41
CA ALA A 269 13.54 24.06 17.39
C ALA A 269 13.70 24.66 18.79
N ASP A 270 12.59 25.00 19.45
CA ASP A 270 12.57 25.53 20.81
C ASP A 270 12.81 24.39 21.82
N ILE A 271 13.99 24.45 22.44
CA ILE A 271 14.45 23.46 23.42
C ILE A 271 13.66 23.52 24.74
N ASN A 272 12.93 24.61 25.00
CA ASN A 272 12.22 24.85 26.25
C ASN A 272 10.76 24.40 26.20
N ILE A 273 10.27 23.92 25.05
CA ILE A 273 8.94 23.30 24.95
C ILE A 273 8.85 22.15 25.94
N LYS A 274 7.72 22.07 26.63
CA LYS A 274 7.38 20.99 27.55
C LYS A 274 6.23 20.16 27.00
N ASN A 275 6.35 18.85 27.13
CA ASN A 275 5.25 17.92 26.92
C ASN A 275 4.25 17.98 28.09
N ASN A 276 3.19 17.17 28.04
CA ASN A 276 2.15 17.15 29.06
C ASN A 276 2.66 16.68 30.45
N ASP A 277 3.79 15.95 30.50
CA ASP A 277 4.47 15.57 31.75
C ASP A 277 5.42 16.67 32.30
N GLY A 278 5.46 17.83 31.64
CA GLY A 278 6.35 18.92 31.99
C GLY A 278 7.82 18.69 31.61
N LYS A 279 8.12 17.68 30.79
CA LYS A 279 9.46 17.30 30.34
C LYS A 279 9.85 18.06 29.07
N THR A 280 11.09 18.54 29.04
CA THR A 280 11.74 19.13 27.86
C THR A 280 12.50 18.09 27.06
N ALA A 281 12.97 18.44 25.86
CA ALA A 281 13.88 17.59 25.10
C ALA A 281 15.18 17.26 25.85
N LEU A 282 15.61 18.11 26.79
CA LEU A 282 16.78 17.87 27.63
C LEU A 282 16.50 16.81 28.71
N ASP A 283 15.30 16.82 29.29
CA ASP A 283 14.89 15.85 30.30
C ASP A 283 14.71 14.44 29.72
N LEU A 284 14.38 14.37 28.43
CA LEU A 284 14.12 13.13 27.68
C LEU A 284 15.35 12.58 26.96
N ALA A 285 16.49 13.30 26.99
CA ALA A 285 17.68 12.95 26.23
C ALA A 285 18.29 11.60 26.66
N ASP A 286 18.46 10.70 25.68
CA ASP A 286 19.02 9.35 25.88
C ASP A 286 20.51 9.34 26.29
N SER A 287 21.28 10.35 25.86
CA SER A 287 22.73 10.41 26.08
C SER A 287 23.24 11.76 26.60
N GLU A 288 24.39 11.77 27.28
CA GLU A 288 25.05 13.01 27.71
C GLU A 288 25.50 13.87 26.53
N GLU A 289 25.81 13.28 25.36
CA GLU A 289 26.13 14.05 24.15
C GLU A 289 24.95 14.95 23.76
N ILE A 290 23.73 14.40 23.74
CA ILE A 290 22.51 15.16 23.42
C ILE A 290 22.26 16.23 24.48
N LYS A 291 22.43 15.89 25.77
CA LYS A 291 22.30 16.88 26.84
C LYS A 291 23.31 18.02 26.69
N GLU A 292 24.55 17.73 26.30
CA GLU A 292 25.55 18.75 26.06
C GLU A 292 25.17 19.67 24.89
N VAL A 293 24.66 19.11 23.79
CA VAL A 293 24.13 19.89 22.65
C VAL A 293 23.03 20.84 23.11
N LEU A 294 22.04 20.33 23.85
CA LEU A 294 20.89 21.12 24.32
C LEU A 294 21.26 22.15 25.39
N ARG A 295 22.22 21.86 26.28
CA ARG A 295 22.73 22.81 27.28
C ARG A 295 23.49 23.96 26.62
N LYS A 296 24.31 23.67 25.60
CA LYS A 296 25.10 24.69 24.89
C LYS A 296 24.23 25.67 24.13
N THR A 297 23.11 25.20 23.58
CA THR A 297 22.21 26.03 22.77
C THR A 297 21.22 26.84 23.61
N GLY A 298 20.92 26.40 24.84
CA GLY A 298 20.07 27.13 25.80
C GLY A 298 20.73 28.25 26.60
N ALA A 299 22.04 28.47 26.44
CA ALA A 299 22.80 29.47 27.19
C ALA A 299 22.78 30.89 26.58
N LYS A 300 21.72 31.26 25.84
CA LYS A 300 21.55 32.59 25.25
C LYS A 300 20.56 33.46 26.02
#